data_AF-A0A9D4QFC3-F1
#
_entry.id   AF-A0A9D4QFC3-F1
#
_cell.length_a   1.000
_cell.length_b   1.000
_cell.length_c   1.000
_cell.angle_alpha   90.00
_cell.angle_beta   90.00
_cell.angle_gamma   90.00
#
_symmetry.space_group_name_H-M   'P 1'
#
loop_
_entity.id
_entity.type
_entity.pdbx_description
1 polymer ?
#
loop_
_entity_poly.entity_id
_entity_poly.type
_entity_poly.pdbx_seq_one_letter_code
_entity_poly.pdbx_strand_id
1 'polypeptide(L)'
;MSATAPPLAGCPDVSSFPPSYSEATRQHASLGGGLSFVDFLPYCISSGGLFSTPTFEPFRVLLQRANDWLKENCTWEVKTCESVEFKTSSEVVNTERMTYYEYGEQSTRYVRSLRLWLVPRLDQSRPAQQLEYRNLIPQQTGHAGLFGMPTFETLHELLERYNQQLMHQPAPGVADFVPLRQSTGGLFSFPRYEPFSNVIGRAAQWCSQQGSLRFCNAQSLEIKLKSGTMVDTQRMSYTEHAERTTFFVRVLRVAYSKEPVPVEGGLPPSPPLALHCKTFMPLQLTRGIFVPEFESLSATKKRVEAWIRATGARVLSCETVAMRLFTGGEAHAGIESSFTYNNGNRSEYWIFVLRVYLDGSYQEPPQEVMPPPPEVRDVGCCAIL
;
A
#
# COMPACT_ATOMS: atom_id res chain seq x y z
N MET A 1 24.90 2.98 7.56
CA MET A 1 25.40 1.69 7.05
C MET A 1 25.13 1.68 5.55
N SER A 2 26.16 1.47 4.73
CA SER A 2 26.10 1.59 3.27
C SER A 2 25.24 0.48 2.67
N ALA A 3 24.19 0.83 1.93
CA ALA A 3 23.32 -0.12 1.22
C ALA A 3 23.93 -0.43 -0.15
N THR A 4 24.48 -1.63 -0.32
CA THR A 4 25.02 -2.11 -1.60
C THR A 4 23.96 -2.97 -2.31
N ALA A 5 23.55 -2.57 -3.51
CA ALA A 5 22.63 -3.34 -4.34
C ALA A 5 23.32 -4.57 -4.98
N PRO A 6 22.64 -5.72 -5.13
CA PRO A 6 23.22 -6.92 -5.74
C PRO A 6 23.32 -6.81 -7.28
N PRO A 7 24.25 -7.51 -7.94
CA PRO A 7 24.44 -7.47 -9.39
C PRO A 7 23.31 -8.19 -10.15
N LEU A 8 22.90 -7.62 -11.29
CA LEU A 8 21.86 -8.14 -12.18
C LEU A 8 22.39 -9.30 -13.05
N ALA A 9 21.69 -10.43 -13.07
CA ALA A 9 21.91 -11.52 -14.02
C ALA A 9 21.12 -11.28 -15.34
N GLY A 10 21.62 -11.81 -16.46
CA GLY A 10 21.21 -11.48 -17.83
C GLY A 10 19.70 -11.57 -18.13
N CYS A 11 19.22 -10.64 -18.95
CA CYS A 11 17.81 -10.52 -19.36
C CYS A 11 17.44 -11.56 -20.44
N PRO A 12 16.23 -12.14 -20.41
CA PRO A 12 15.68 -12.92 -21.51
C PRO A 12 15.30 -12.04 -22.72
N ASP A 13 15.28 -12.63 -23.92
CA ASP A 13 14.92 -11.97 -25.19
C ASP A 13 13.41 -11.64 -25.24
N VAL A 14 13.09 -10.34 -25.20
CA VAL A 14 11.74 -9.77 -25.04
C VAL A 14 11.00 -9.63 -26.39
N SER A 15 11.66 -9.93 -27.52
CA SER A 15 11.16 -9.62 -28.88
C SER A 15 10.01 -10.49 -29.39
N SER A 16 9.64 -11.57 -28.70
CA SER A 16 8.68 -12.58 -29.19
C SER A 16 7.26 -12.48 -28.64
N PHE A 17 6.98 -11.53 -27.74
CA PHE A 17 5.66 -11.36 -27.11
C PHE A 17 4.98 -10.05 -27.56
N PRO A 18 3.63 -10.02 -27.65
CA PRO A 18 2.92 -8.76 -27.86
C PRO A 18 3.28 -7.76 -26.74
N PRO A 19 3.33 -6.45 -27.02
CA PRO A 19 3.79 -5.46 -26.06
C PRO A 19 2.90 -5.47 -24.82
N SER A 20 3.53 -5.48 -23.65
CA SER A 20 2.89 -5.35 -22.34
C SER A 20 2.13 -4.02 -22.22
N TYR A 21 1.22 -3.94 -21.25
CA TYR A 21 0.56 -2.68 -20.92
C TYR A 21 1.57 -1.57 -20.64
N SER A 22 2.60 -1.88 -19.85
CA SER A 22 3.67 -0.95 -19.51
C SER A 22 4.45 -0.47 -20.74
N GLU A 23 4.77 -1.36 -21.68
CA GLU A 23 5.47 -0.99 -22.92
C GLU A 23 4.61 -0.12 -23.84
N ALA A 24 3.34 -0.51 -24.04
CA ALA A 24 2.42 0.22 -24.91
C ALA A 24 2.08 1.62 -24.37
N THR A 25 1.96 1.76 -23.04
CA THR A 25 1.72 3.05 -22.38
C THR A 25 3.00 3.85 -22.13
N ARG A 26 4.17 3.33 -22.56
CA ARG A 26 5.50 3.85 -22.22
C ARG A 26 5.67 4.09 -20.70
N GLN A 27 4.91 3.37 -19.89
CA GLN A 27 5.07 3.36 -18.46
C GLN A 27 6.25 2.49 -18.12
N HIS A 28 7.33 3.15 -17.70
CA HIS A 28 8.32 2.57 -16.79
C HIS A 28 8.53 1.07 -17.00
N ALA A 29 8.95 0.70 -18.22
CA ALA A 29 8.86 -0.67 -18.70
C ALA A 29 9.69 -1.56 -17.77
N SER A 30 8.99 -2.42 -17.04
CA SER A 30 9.59 -3.43 -16.18
C SER A 30 9.90 -4.63 -17.05
N LEU A 31 11.14 -5.11 -17.03
CA LEU A 31 11.53 -6.40 -17.61
C LEU A 31 10.75 -7.60 -17.03
N GLY A 32 10.04 -7.38 -15.92
CA GLY A 32 9.53 -8.46 -15.07
C GLY A 32 10.67 -9.08 -14.28
N GLY A 33 10.35 -9.88 -13.26
CA GLY A 33 11.36 -10.69 -12.58
C GLY A 33 12.27 -9.95 -11.57
N GLY A 34 12.08 -8.65 -11.35
CA GLY A 34 12.78 -7.87 -10.33
C GLY A 34 11.85 -6.93 -9.56
N LEU A 35 11.92 -6.99 -8.23
CA LEU A 35 11.27 -6.06 -7.31
C LEU A 35 12.23 -5.80 -6.16
N SER A 36 12.24 -4.58 -5.61
CA SER A 36 12.92 -4.25 -4.36
C SER A 36 12.23 -3.02 -3.76
N PHE A 37 12.69 -2.59 -2.60
CA PHE A 37 12.35 -1.28 -2.06
C PHE A 37 13.52 -0.68 -1.29
N VAL A 38 13.49 0.64 -1.14
CA VAL A 38 14.39 1.42 -0.29
C VAL A 38 13.56 2.36 0.59
N ASP A 39 13.98 2.51 1.85
CA ASP A 39 13.35 3.38 2.84
C ASP A 39 14.22 4.60 3.12
N PHE A 40 13.58 5.76 3.15
CA PHE A 40 14.14 7.03 3.57
C PHE A 40 13.49 7.42 4.90
N LEU A 41 14.22 7.18 5.98
CA LEU A 41 13.81 7.48 7.34
C LEU A 41 14.16 8.93 7.70
N PRO A 42 13.29 9.68 8.37
CA PRO A 42 13.65 11.00 8.90
C PRO A 42 14.64 10.85 10.04
N TYR A 43 15.68 11.68 10.05
CA TYR A 43 16.61 11.70 11.18
C TYR A 43 15.98 12.42 12.38
N CYS A 44 16.33 11.95 13.57
CA CYS A 44 15.99 12.64 14.81
C CYS A 44 16.85 13.90 14.91
N ILE A 45 16.22 15.07 14.94
CA ILE A 45 16.88 16.37 15.10
C ILE A 45 17.10 16.67 16.57
N SER A 46 16.13 16.30 17.42
CA SER A 46 16.26 16.40 18.87
C SER A 46 15.55 15.24 19.53
N SER A 47 16.22 14.63 20.50
CA SER A 47 15.78 13.46 21.26
C SER A 47 14.51 13.66 22.08
N GLY A 48 14.09 14.91 22.27
CA GLY A 48 13.11 15.25 23.32
C GLY A 48 13.71 15.03 24.71
N GLY A 49 12.86 15.03 25.74
CA GLY A 49 13.22 14.86 27.13
C GLY A 49 12.02 14.40 27.95
N LEU A 50 12.11 14.45 29.28
CA LEU A 50 11.03 14.04 30.19
C LEU A 50 9.67 14.72 29.89
N PHE A 51 9.70 15.92 29.32
CA PHE A 51 8.52 16.73 29.02
C PHE A 51 8.40 17.13 27.53
N SER A 52 9.23 16.58 26.65
CA SER A 52 9.21 16.93 25.22
C SER A 52 9.36 15.71 24.33
N THR A 53 8.65 15.70 23.21
CA THR A 53 8.73 14.62 22.23
C THR A 53 9.94 14.79 21.32
N PRO A 54 10.54 13.69 20.81
CA PRO A 54 11.56 13.79 19.80
C PRO A 54 11.03 14.51 18.56
N THR A 55 11.85 15.37 17.97
CA THR A 55 11.55 16.09 16.74
C THR A 55 12.34 15.48 15.59
N PHE A 56 11.66 15.17 14.50
CA PHE A 56 12.24 14.53 13.32
C PHE A 56 12.25 15.48 12.13
N GLU A 57 13.10 15.19 11.15
CA GLU A 57 13.14 15.91 9.88
C GLU A 57 11.78 15.95 9.17
N PRO A 58 11.44 17.07 8.51
CA PRO A 58 10.20 17.17 7.76
C PRO A 58 10.23 16.26 6.52
N PHE A 59 9.05 15.77 6.12
CA PHE A 59 8.90 14.80 5.03
C PHE A 59 9.55 15.23 3.70
N ARG A 60 9.59 16.55 3.41
CA ARG A 60 10.27 17.11 2.23
C ARG A 60 11.74 16.72 2.13
N VAL A 61 12.44 16.61 3.26
CA VAL A 61 13.85 16.19 3.29
C VAL A 61 14.01 14.75 2.82
N LEU A 62 13.04 13.89 3.09
CA LEU A 62 13.02 12.50 2.62
C LEU A 62 12.93 12.44 1.10
N LEU A 63 12.08 13.27 0.50
CA LEU A 63 11.93 13.36 -0.96
C LEU A 63 13.22 13.87 -1.62
N GLN A 64 13.88 14.86 -1.02
CA GLN A 64 15.16 15.35 -1.52
C GLN A 64 16.22 14.23 -1.51
N ARG A 65 16.35 13.53 -0.38
CA ARG A 65 17.28 12.38 -0.26
C ARG A 65 16.93 11.25 -1.23
N ALA A 66 15.64 10.99 -1.47
CA ALA A 66 15.19 10.03 -2.46
C ALA A 66 15.61 10.42 -3.88
N ASN A 67 15.46 11.69 -4.25
CA ASN A 67 15.89 12.18 -5.56
C ASN A 67 17.41 12.13 -5.74
N ASP A 68 18.18 12.45 -4.69
CA ASP A 68 19.64 12.35 -4.75
C ASP A 68 20.09 10.89 -4.88
N TRP A 69 19.47 9.97 -4.13
CA TRP A 69 19.70 8.54 -4.28
C TRP A 69 19.36 8.03 -5.69
N LEU A 70 18.25 8.48 -6.29
CA LEU A 70 17.85 8.08 -7.65
C LEU A 70 18.82 8.56 -8.73
N LYS A 71 19.52 9.69 -8.53
CA LYS A 71 20.58 10.14 -9.44
C LYS A 71 21.77 9.18 -9.44
N GLU A 72 22.13 8.66 -8.26
CA GLU A 72 23.21 7.70 -8.08
C GLU A 72 22.80 6.27 -8.48
N ASN A 73 21.50 5.97 -8.49
CA ASN A 73 20.93 4.64 -8.71
C ASN A 73 20.02 4.61 -9.95
N CYS A 74 20.52 5.17 -11.06
CA CYS A 74 19.74 5.39 -12.30
C CYS A 74 19.32 4.09 -13.02
N THR A 75 19.87 2.94 -12.65
CA THR A 75 19.46 1.61 -13.15
C THR A 75 18.15 1.12 -12.53
N TRP A 76 17.65 1.80 -11.49
CA TRP A 76 16.37 1.50 -10.86
C TRP A 76 15.26 2.41 -11.38
N GLU A 77 14.06 1.86 -11.33
CA GLU A 77 12.84 2.53 -11.72
C GLU A 77 11.80 2.41 -10.60
N VAL A 78 11.31 3.56 -10.14
CA VAL A 78 10.28 3.67 -9.12
C VAL A 78 8.93 3.32 -9.74
N LYS A 79 8.26 2.32 -9.15
CA LYS A 79 6.88 1.94 -9.47
C LYS A 79 5.87 2.67 -8.59
N THR A 80 6.11 2.66 -7.29
CA THR A 80 5.22 3.28 -6.30
C THR A 80 6.03 3.93 -5.21
N CYS A 81 5.53 5.06 -4.72
CA CYS A 81 5.99 5.68 -3.50
C CYS A 81 4.89 5.49 -2.45
N GLU A 82 5.26 5.12 -1.23
CA GLU A 82 4.32 5.12 -0.12
C GLU A 82 4.89 5.79 1.13
N SER A 83 4.00 6.35 1.94
CA SER A 83 4.34 6.77 3.29
C SER A 83 4.12 5.60 4.23
N VAL A 84 5.19 5.09 4.84
CA VAL A 84 5.13 4.03 5.84
C VAL A 84 5.26 4.61 7.23
N GLU A 85 4.45 4.13 8.17
CA GLU A 85 4.46 4.58 9.55
C GLU A 85 5.05 3.51 10.45
N PHE A 86 6.10 3.88 11.18
CA PHE A 86 6.73 3.02 12.15
C PHE A 86 6.40 3.50 13.54
N LYS A 87 5.84 2.60 14.36
CA LYS A 87 5.65 2.87 15.78
C LYS A 87 7.01 3.05 16.44
N THR A 88 7.19 4.14 17.19
CA THR A 88 8.42 4.37 17.95
C THR A 88 8.14 4.96 19.32
N SER A 89 8.93 4.55 20.31
CA SER A 89 9.00 5.18 21.63
C SER A 89 10.35 5.86 21.87
N SER A 90 11.26 5.80 20.90
CA SER A 90 12.65 6.24 21.02
C SER A 90 13.15 6.93 19.75
N GLU A 91 14.40 7.37 19.76
CA GLU A 91 15.09 7.91 18.58
C GLU A 91 15.35 6.85 17.49
N VAL A 92 15.42 5.58 17.89
CA VAL A 92 15.71 4.46 16.99
C VAL A 92 14.39 3.88 16.47
N VAL A 93 14.23 3.93 15.15
CA VAL A 93 13.07 3.37 14.46
C VAL A 93 13.40 1.94 14.02
N ASN A 94 12.60 0.96 14.46
CA ASN A 94 12.71 -0.42 13.99
C ASN A 94 11.88 -0.60 12.71
N THR A 95 12.56 -0.65 11.57
CA THR A 95 11.93 -0.83 10.25
C THR A 95 11.70 -2.28 9.86
N GLU A 96 12.29 -3.23 10.59
CA GLU A 96 12.24 -4.66 10.26
C GLU A 96 11.04 -5.36 10.88
N ARG A 97 10.42 -4.76 11.90
CA ARG A 97 9.33 -5.39 12.64
C ARG A 97 8.03 -5.36 11.82
N MET A 98 7.51 -6.54 11.50
CA MET A 98 6.26 -6.71 10.74
C MET A 98 5.01 -6.78 11.61
N THR A 99 5.14 -6.56 12.92
CA THR A 99 4.00 -6.52 13.85
C THR A 99 4.15 -5.37 14.84
N TYR A 100 3.02 -4.86 15.33
CA TYR A 100 3.02 -3.92 16.43
C TYR A 100 1.78 -4.10 17.29
N TYR A 101 1.84 -3.56 18.50
CA TYR A 101 0.74 -3.60 19.45
C TYR A 101 0.33 -2.17 19.79
N GLU A 102 -0.95 -1.87 19.68
CA GLU A 102 -1.54 -0.60 20.12
C GLU A 102 -2.20 -0.78 21.48
N TYR A 103 -1.85 0.08 22.43
CA TYR A 103 -2.47 0.12 23.74
C TYR A 103 -3.65 1.08 23.69
N GLY A 104 -4.83 0.66 24.14
CA GLY A 104 -6.05 1.47 24.05
C GLY A 104 -6.01 2.77 24.86
N GLU A 105 -5.24 2.82 25.95
CA GLU A 105 -5.24 3.95 26.90
C GLU A 105 -3.97 4.83 26.81
N GLN A 106 -2.99 4.45 25.97
CA GLN A 106 -1.71 5.18 25.88
C GLN A 106 -1.55 5.86 24.54
N SER A 107 -0.93 7.05 24.54
CA SER A 107 -0.53 7.71 23.31
C SER A 107 0.44 6.82 22.53
N THR A 108 0.07 6.41 21.33
CA THR A 108 1.00 5.76 20.41
C THR A 108 1.65 6.82 19.53
N ARG A 109 2.97 6.73 19.36
CA ARG A 109 3.76 7.66 18.55
C ARG A 109 4.26 6.94 17.30
N TYR A 110 4.21 7.65 16.18
CA TYR A 110 4.59 7.16 14.88
C TYR A 110 5.61 8.09 14.24
N VAL A 111 6.54 7.52 13.49
CA VAL A 111 7.41 8.24 12.57
C VAL A 111 7.04 7.82 11.15
N ARG A 112 6.75 8.82 10.31
CA ARG A 112 6.41 8.62 8.91
C ARG A 112 7.66 8.71 8.05
N SER A 113 7.87 7.70 7.23
CA SER A 113 9.02 7.56 6.34
C SER A 113 8.56 7.39 4.89
N LEU A 114 9.47 7.57 3.94
CA LEU A 114 9.19 7.37 2.51
C LEU A 114 9.77 6.04 2.06
N ARG A 115 8.93 5.15 1.51
CA ARG A 115 9.36 3.92 0.83
C ARG A 115 9.21 4.08 -0.67
N LEU A 116 10.25 3.74 -1.42
CA LEU A 116 10.18 3.59 -2.88
C LEU A 116 10.19 2.12 -3.24
N TRP A 117 9.18 1.66 -3.96
CA TRP A 117 9.16 0.36 -4.62
C TRP A 117 9.81 0.46 -5.98
N LEU A 118 10.78 -0.42 -6.24
CA LEU A 118 11.72 -0.32 -7.34
C LEU A 118 11.73 -1.58 -8.18
N VAL A 119 11.91 -1.42 -9.49
CA VAL A 119 12.22 -2.50 -10.45
C VAL A 119 13.45 -2.13 -11.26
N PRO A 120 14.17 -3.09 -11.86
CA PRO A 120 15.22 -2.78 -12.81
C PRO A 120 14.66 -1.99 -14.00
N ARG A 121 15.35 -0.91 -14.37
CA ARG A 121 14.98 -0.05 -15.50
C ARG A 121 15.37 -0.73 -16.81
N LEU A 122 14.42 -0.82 -17.75
CA LEU A 122 14.67 -1.37 -19.09
C LEU A 122 15.55 -0.44 -19.94
N ASP A 123 15.17 0.84 -20.03
CA ASP A 123 15.87 1.83 -20.85
C ASP A 123 16.80 2.70 -19.98
N GLN A 124 18.08 2.39 -20.02
CA GLN A 124 19.12 3.12 -19.28
C GLN A 124 19.50 4.47 -19.91
N SER A 125 19.01 4.79 -21.12
CA SER A 125 19.27 6.09 -21.74
C SER A 125 18.43 7.22 -21.13
N ARG A 126 17.34 6.87 -20.43
CA ARG A 126 16.46 7.83 -19.75
C ARG A 126 17.17 8.46 -18.55
N PRO A 127 16.97 9.77 -18.31
CA PRO A 127 17.52 10.43 -17.12
C PRO A 127 16.98 9.79 -15.83
N ALA A 128 17.71 9.98 -14.73
CA ALA A 128 17.25 9.56 -13.41
C ALA A 128 15.85 10.12 -13.11
N GLN A 129 15.00 9.33 -12.45
CA GLN A 129 13.67 9.80 -12.09
C GLN A 129 13.78 10.91 -11.05
N GLN A 130 12.97 11.94 -11.22
CA GLN A 130 12.79 12.98 -10.23
C GLN A 130 11.35 12.92 -9.72
N LEU A 131 11.23 12.71 -8.42
CA LEU A 131 9.98 12.63 -7.70
C LEU A 131 9.57 14.01 -7.19
N GLU A 132 8.29 14.33 -7.34
CA GLU A 132 7.64 15.47 -6.73
C GLU A 132 6.59 14.98 -5.74
N TYR A 133 6.26 15.82 -4.75
CA TYR A 133 5.22 15.54 -3.78
C TYR A 133 4.44 16.81 -3.47
N ARG A 134 3.11 16.64 -3.36
CA ARG A 134 2.19 17.70 -2.98
C ARG A 134 1.13 17.16 -2.04
N ASN A 135 0.89 17.91 -0.96
CA ASN A 135 -0.26 17.68 -0.10
C ASN A 135 -1.51 18.30 -0.72
N LEU A 136 -2.48 17.46 -1.04
CA LEU A 136 -3.83 17.90 -1.40
C LEU A 136 -4.68 17.86 -0.13
N ILE A 137 -4.90 19.03 0.46
CA ILE A 137 -5.65 19.19 1.71
C ILE A 137 -7.06 19.70 1.36
N PRO A 138 -8.13 19.03 1.82
CA PRO A 138 -9.50 19.52 1.69
C PRO A 138 -9.68 20.88 2.36
N GLN A 139 -10.31 21.82 1.67
CA GLN A 139 -10.72 23.09 2.24
C GLN A 139 -12.01 22.93 3.04
N GLN A 140 -12.17 23.72 4.10
CA GLN A 140 -13.40 23.77 4.86
C GLN A 140 -14.49 24.48 4.04
N THR A 141 -15.62 23.82 3.84
CA THR A 141 -16.74 24.33 3.03
C THR A 141 -17.87 24.95 3.86
N GLY A 142 -17.98 24.57 5.13
CA GLY A 142 -19.04 25.02 6.04
C GLY A 142 -18.51 25.37 7.42
N HIS A 143 -19.10 26.39 8.05
CA HIS A 143 -18.71 26.83 9.39
C HIS A 143 -19.16 25.83 10.47
N ALA A 144 -18.27 25.58 11.43
CA ALA A 144 -18.62 24.88 12.66
C ALA A 144 -19.47 25.84 13.53
N GLY A 145 -20.80 25.75 13.44
CA GLY A 145 -21.69 26.46 14.36
C GLY A 145 -21.59 25.91 15.79
N LEU A 146 -22.30 26.54 16.75
CA LEU A 146 -22.35 26.16 18.17
C LEU A 146 -22.64 24.67 18.45
N PHE A 147 -23.27 23.96 17.50
CA PHE A 147 -23.60 22.53 17.59
C PHE A 147 -23.20 21.73 16.34
N GLY A 148 -22.43 22.32 15.42
CA GLY A 148 -22.11 21.73 14.11
C GLY A 148 -20.63 21.36 13.99
N MET A 149 -20.35 20.21 13.36
CA MET A 149 -19.00 19.87 12.92
C MET A 149 -18.67 20.60 11.61
N PRO A 150 -17.41 21.03 11.40
CA PRO A 150 -17.00 21.60 10.13
C PRO A 150 -17.18 20.58 9.00
N THR A 151 -17.60 21.07 7.83
CA THR A 151 -17.61 20.28 6.60
C THR A 151 -16.41 20.63 5.74
N PHE A 152 -15.95 19.69 4.94
CA PHE A 152 -14.78 19.84 4.06
C PHE A 152 -15.14 19.42 2.65
N GLU A 153 -14.32 19.85 1.69
CA GLU A 153 -14.39 19.35 0.32
C GLU A 153 -14.36 17.81 0.29
N THR A 154 -15.17 17.28 -0.61
CA THR A 154 -15.08 15.89 -1.06
C THR A 154 -13.77 15.64 -1.81
N LEU A 155 -13.40 14.38 -1.94
CA LEU A 155 -12.27 13.98 -2.78
C LEU A 155 -12.43 14.46 -4.22
N HIS A 156 -13.64 14.39 -4.77
CA HIS A 156 -13.94 14.87 -6.11
C HIS A 156 -13.65 16.36 -6.26
N GLU A 157 -14.20 17.21 -5.39
CA GLU A 157 -13.97 18.67 -5.40
C GLU A 157 -12.48 19.01 -5.24
N LEU A 158 -11.78 18.31 -4.34
CA LEU A 158 -10.35 18.47 -4.12
C LEU A 158 -9.53 18.14 -5.38
N LEU A 159 -9.83 17.02 -6.05
CA LEU A 159 -9.17 16.62 -7.28
C LEU A 159 -9.51 17.54 -8.45
N GLU A 160 -10.76 17.99 -8.56
CA GLU A 160 -11.17 18.95 -9.59
C GLU A 160 -10.42 20.28 -9.42
N ARG A 161 -10.38 20.83 -8.20
CA ARG A 161 -9.61 22.04 -7.89
C ARG A 161 -8.13 21.87 -8.17
N TYR A 162 -7.56 20.68 -7.90
CA TYR A 162 -6.16 20.40 -8.23
C TYR A 162 -5.95 20.32 -9.75
N ASN A 163 -6.84 19.63 -10.46
CA ASN A 163 -6.75 19.43 -11.91
C ASN A 163 -6.89 20.75 -12.69
N GLN A 164 -7.64 21.73 -12.18
CA GLN A 164 -7.70 23.08 -12.75
C GLN A 164 -6.34 23.81 -12.73
N GLN A 165 -5.41 23.40 -11.84
CA GLN A 165 -4.06 23.96 -11.78
C GLN A 165 -3.10 23.25 -12.75
N LEU A 166 -3.49 22.09 -13.28
CA LEU A 166 -2.69 21.24 -14.16
C LEU A 166 -3.02 21.51 -15.63
N MET A 167 -2.80 22.74 -16.09
CA MET A 167 -3.14 23.15 -17.47
C MET A 167 -2.38 22.35 -18.56
N HIS A 168 -1.22 21.77 -18.24
CA HIS A 168 -0.33 21.11 -19.20
C HIS A 168 0.14 19.71 -18.74
N GLN A 169 -0.44 19.17 -17.67
CA GLN A 169 -0.09 17.85 -17.15
C GLN A 169 -1.30 16.91 -17.20
N PRO A 170 -1.11 15.61 -17.43
CA PRO A 170 -2.20 14.64 -17.38
C PRO A 170 -2.93 14.71 -16.04
N ALA A 171 -4.22 15.04 -16.08
CA ALA A 171 -5.03 15.16 -14.88
C ALA A 171 -5.19 13.79 -14.20
N PRO A 172 -4.81 13.63 -12.92
CA PRO A 172 -5.08 12.43 -12.16
C PRO A 172 -6.58 12.27 -11.90
N GLY A 173 -7.02 11.02 -11.85
CA GLY A 173 -8.33 10.59 -11.41
C GLY A 173 -8.20 9.36 -10.51
N VAL A 174 -9.30 9.03 -9.85
CA VAL A 174 -9.40 7.85 -8.98
C VAL A 174 -10.70 7.10 -9.27
N ALA A 175 -10.67 5.79 -9.12
CA ALA A 175 -11.83 4.91 -9.16
C ALA A 175 -11.84 4.06 -7.88
N ASP A 176 -12.95 4.09 -7.15
CA ASP A 176 -13.12 3.35 -5.91
C ASP A 176 -14.00 2.11 -6.11
N PHE A 177 -13.50 0.98 -5.65
CA PHE A 177 -14.18 -0.29 -5.65
C PHE A 177 -14.56 -0.64 -4.22
N VAL A 178 -15.83 -0.40 -3.90
CA VAL A 178 -16.41 -0.67 -2.58
C VAL A 178 -16.95 -2.10 -2.55
N PRO A 179 -16.56 -2.96 -1.61
CA PRO A 179 -17.04 -4.32 -1.54
C PRO A 179 -18.56 -4.39 -1.46
N LEU A 180 -19.16 -5.32 -2.20
CA LEU A 180 -20.60 -5.56 -2.16
C LEU A 180 -21.01 -6.10 -0.79
N ARG A 181 -22.05 -5.48 -0.21
CA ARG A 181 -22.65 -5.96 1.04
C ARG A 181 -23.51 -7.20 0.73
N GLN A 182 -23.12 -8.33 1.31
CA GLN A 182 -23.82 -9.60 1.18
C GLN A 182 -24.97 -9.73 2.19
N SER A 183 -24.79 -9.18 3.40
CA SER A 183 -25.85 -9.10 4.40
C SER A 183 -25.71 -7.84 5.26
N THR A 184 -26.86 -7.29 5.67
CA THR A 184 -26.91 -6.07 6.51
C THR A 184 -26.49 -6.34 7.96
N GLY A 185 -26.47 -7.60 8.39
CA GLY A 185 -26.39 -7.94 9.81
C GLY A 185 -27.69 -7.66 10.55
N GLY A 186 -27.65 -7.67 11.88
CA GLY A 186 -28.80 -7.43 12.76
C GLY A 186 -28.37 -7.19 14.20
N LEU A 187 -29.32 -7.26 15.14
CA LEU A 187 -29.07 -7.01 16.57
C LEU A 187 -27.96 -7.91 17.18
N PHE A 188 -27.73 -9.09 16.59
CA PHE A 188 -26.77 -10.08 17.07
C PHE A 188 -25.75 -10.50 15.99
N SER A 189 -25.67 -9.76 14.88
CA SER A 189 -24.75 -10.12 13.79
C SER A 189 -24.21 -8.89 13.06
N PHE A 190 -22.92 -8.92 12.75
CA PHE A 190 -22.29 -7.88 11.95
C PHE A 190 -22.68 -8.00 10.47
N PRO A 191 -22.69 -6.89 9.71
CA PRO A 191 -22.83 -6.94 8.26
C PRO A 191 -21.72 -7.78 7.63
N ARG A 192 -22.06 -8.50 6.56
CA ARG A 192 -21.08 -9.25 5.76
C ARG A 192 -20.88 -8.57 4.42
N TYR A 193 -19.63 -8.51 4.02
CA TYR A 193 -19.18 -7.95 2.75
C TYR A 193 -18.44 -9.04 1.98
N GLU A 194 -18.43 -8.92 0.65
CA GLU A 194 -17.66 -9.84 -0.19
C GLU A 194 -16.16 -9.85 0.17
N PRO A 195 -15.45 -10.97 -0.12
CA PRO A 195 -14.00 -11.04 0.04
C PRO A 195 -13.26 -9.95 -0.74
N PHE A 196 -12.10 -9.52 -0.24
CA PHE A 196 -11.32 -8.47 -0.88
C PHE A 196 -10.86 -8.86 -2.30
N SER A 197 -10.59 -10.15 -2.55
CA SER A 197 -10.32 -10.67 -3.91
C SER A 197 -11.43 -10.36 -4.92
N ASN A 198 -12.71 -10.36 -4.53
CA ASN A 198 -13.81 -9.98 -5.41
C ASN A 198 -13.75 -8.48 -5.77
N VAL A 199 -13.31 -7.63 -4.83
CA VAL A 199 -13.08 -6.20 -5.08
C VAL A 199 -11.98 -6.03 -6.13
N ILE A 200 -10.87 -6.78 -6.01
CA ILE A 200 -9.81 -6.80 -7.03
C ILE A 200 -10.36 -7.26 -8.39
N GLY A 201 -11.17 -8.32 -8.43
CA GLY A 201 -11.76 -8.84 -9.67
C GLY A 201 -12.61 -7.79 -10.40
N ARG A 202 -13.43 -7.02 -9.66
CA ARG A 202 -14.22 -5.93 -10.25
C ARG A 202 -13.34 -4.77 -10.72
N ALA A 203 -12.28 -4.46 -9.99
CA ALA A 203 -11.28 -3.47 -10.43
C ALA A 203 -10.55 -3.91 -11.70
N ALA A 204 -10.23 -5.19 -11.82
CA ALA A 204 -9.61 -5.76 -13.01
C ALA A 204 -10.52 -5.70 -14.23
N GLN A 205 -11.80 -6.07 -14.07
CA GLN A 205 -12.79 -5.93 -15.13
C GLN A 205 -12.95 -4.48 -15.58
N TRP A 206 -12.97 -3.53 -14.63
CA TRP A 206 -13.02 -2.12 -14.98
C TRP A 206 -11.76 -1.68 -15.74
N CYS A 207 -10.57 -2.05 -15.27
CA CYS A 207 -9.29 -1.72 -15.90
C CYS A 207 -9.20 -2.26 -17.33
N SER A 208 -9.65 -3.49 -17.59
CA SER A 208 -9.62 -4.08 -18.93
C SER A 208 -10.55 -3.40 -19.93
N GLN A 209 -11.53 -2.63 -19.44
CA GLN A 209 -12.46 -1.85 -20.26
C GLN A 209 -11.96 -0.42 -20.54
N GLN A 210 -10.85 0.01 -19.91
CA GLN A 210 -10.31 1.35 -20.11
C GLN A 210 -9.30 1.37 -21.26
N GLY A 211 -9.66 2.01 -22.38
CA GLY A 211 -8.77 2.19 -23.53
C GLY A 211 -7.93 3.48 -23.51
N SER A 212 -8.33 4.47 -22.69
CA SER A 212 -7.74 5.82 -22.66
C SER A 212 -7.26 6.26 -21.28
N LEU A 213 -7.32 5.36 -20.28
CA LEU A 213 -6.86 5.63 -18.93
C LEU A 213 -5.55 4.89 -18.69
N ARG A 214 -4.61 5.61 -18.09
CA ARG A 214 -3.30 5.10 -17.74
C ARG A 214 -3.23 4.80 -16.24
N PHE A 215 -3.13 3.53 -15.87
CA PHE A 215 -3.05 3.08 -14.47
C PHE A 215 -1.85 3.71 -13.75
N CYS A 216 -2.04 4.41 -12.64
CA CYS A 216 -0.93 5.06 -11.93
C CYS A 216 -0.61 4.34 -10.62
N ASN A 217 -1.61 3.91 -9.87
CA ASN A 217 -1.43 3.24 -8.59
C ASN A 217 -2.69 2.44 -8.22
N ALA A 218 -2.55 1.48 -7.32
CA ALA A 218 -3.65 0.88 -6.58
C ALA A 218 -3.30 0.88 -5.09
N GLN A 219 -4.31 1.13 -4.26
CA GLN A 219 -4.15 1.17 -2.81
C GLN A 219 -5.41 0.64 -2.13
N SER A 220 -5.25 -0.09 -1.04
CA SER A 220 -6.35 -0.44 -0.15
C SER A 220 -6.56 0.63 0.91
N LEU A 221 -7.82 1.03 1.14
CA LEU A 221 -8.18 2.09 2.08
C LEU A 221 -9.25 1.60 3.05
N GLU A 222 -9.09 1.89 4.34
CA GLU A 222 -10.14 1.68 5.34
C GLU A 222 -11.06 2.90 5.40
N ILE A 223 -12.31 2.73 4.96
CA ILE A 223 -13.34 3.77 4.99
C ILE A 223 -14.25 3.53 6.18
N LYS A 224 -14.31 4.50 7.10
CA LYS A 224 -15.21 4.45 8.25
C LYS A 224 -16.67 4.45 7.81
N LEU A 225 -17.45 3.48 8.31
CA LEU A 225 -18.90 3.43 8.12
C LEU A 225 -19.62 4.44 9.02
N LYS A 226 -20.52 5.23 8.43
CA LYS A 226 -21.47 6.06 9.20
C LYS A 226 -22.75 5.26 9.44
N SER A 227 -23.16 5.15 10.70
CA SER A 227 -24.40 4.47 11.13
C SER A 227 -24.56 3.04 10.56
N GLY A 228 -23.44 2.34 10.31
CA GLY A 228 -23.39 0.93 9.93
C GLY A 228 -23.79 0.57 8.50
N THR A 229 -24.16 1.52 7.62
CA THR A 229 -24.77 1.14 6.32
C THR A 229 -24.23 1.82 5.07
N MET A 230 -23.68 3.04 5.16
CA MET A 230 -23.18 3.75 3.98
C MET A 230 -21.66 3.86 3.98
N VAL A 231 -21.05 3.40 2.90
CA VAL A 231 -19.64 3.64 2.57
C VAL A 231 -19.58 4.92 1.74
N ASP A 232 -18.90 5.93 2.25
CA ASP A 232 -18.68 7.19 1.56
C ASP A 232 -17.18 7.34 1.28
N THR A 233 -16.78 7.05 0.04
CA THR A 233 -15.37 7.12 -0.37
C THR A 233 -14.92 8.53 -0.75
N GLN A 234 -15.86 9.47 -0.84
CA GLN A 234 -15.61 10.87 -1.16
C GLN A 234 -15.31 11.70 0.08
N ARG A 235 -15.70 11.22 1.25
CA ARG A 235 -15.44 11.89 2.52
C ARG A 235 -13.96 11.84 2.89
N MET A 236 -13.37 13.02 3.08
CA MET A 236 -11.94 13.19 3.40
C MET A 236 -11.67 13.50 4.88
N SER A 237 -12.66 13.33 5.75
CA SER A 237 -12.52 13.54 7.20
C SER A 237 -13.41 12.60 8.00
N TYR A 238 -12.92 12.10 9.14
CA TYR A 238 -13.74 11.33 10.06
C TYR A 238 -13.27 11.55 11.50
N THR A 239 -14.13 11.18 12.45
CA THR A 239 -13.82 11.23 13.88
C THR A 239 -13.96 9.83 14.44
N GLU A 240 -12.97 9.36 15.17
CA GLU A 240 -13.09 8.17 16.01
C GLU A 240 -13.48 8.61 17.42
N HIS A 241 -14.45 7.90 17.99
CA HIS A 241 -14.87 8.13 19.36
C HIS A 241 -14.27 7.01 20.19
N ALA A 242 -13.51 7.36 21.23
CA ALA A 242 -13.06 6.41 22.22
C ALA A 242 -14.26 5.65 22.81
N GLU A 243 -14.01 4.44 23.31
CA GLU A 243 -15.01 3.60 24.00
C GLU A 243 -16.21 3.17 23.15
N ARG A 244 -16.22 3.46 21.85
CA ARG A 244 -17.27 3.04 20.91
C ARG A 244 -16.71 2.19 19.79
N THR A 245 -17.44 1.13 19.45
CA THR A 245 -17.10 0.34 18.28
C THR A 245 -17.17 1.19 17.03
N THR A 246 -16.07 1.24 16.28
CA THR A 246 -16.02 1.88 14.97
C THR A 246 -15.87 0.82 13.90
N PHE A 247 -16.70 0.90 12.86
CA PHE A 247 -16.71 -0.04 11.74
C PHE A 247 -16.03 0.57 10.52
N PHE A 248 -15.29 -0.25 9.80
CA PHE A 248 -14.58 0.13 8.58
C PHE A 248 -14.86 -0.88 7.48
N VAL A 249 -14.85 -0.38 6.25
CA VAL A 249 -14.87 -1.18 5.04
C VAL A 249 -13.60 -0.92 4.26
N ARG A 250 -12.88 -1.99 3.90
CA ARG A 250 -11.69 -1.94 3.07
C ARG A 250 -12.11 -1.84 1.61
N VAL A 251 -11.81 -0.73 0.97
CA VAL A 251 -12.05 -0.46 -0.45
C VAL A 251 -10.74 -0.55 -1.21
N LEU A 252 -10.80 -0.80 -2.52
CA LEU A 252 -9.65 -0.61 -3.41
C LEU A 252 -9.81 0.72 -4.15
N ARG A 253 -8.80 1.58 -4.11
CA ARG A 253 -8.71 2.78 -4.93
C ARG A 253 -7.68 2.58 -6.03
N VAL A 254 -8.10 2.74 -7.28
CA VAL A 254 -7.20 2.79 -8.44
C VAL A 254 -7.01 4.24 -8.84
N ALA A 255 -5.79 4.75 -8.79
CA ALA A 255 -5.42 6.04 -9.36
C ALA A 255 -5.04 5.86 -10.83
N TYR A 256 -5.45 6.78 -11.69
CA TYR A 256 -5.14 6.78 -13.11
C TYR A 256 -4.88 8.20 -13.60
N SER A 257 -4.25 8.34 -14.76
CA SER A 257 -4.20 9.62 -15.48
C SER A 257 -4.98 9.49 -16.77
N LYS A 258 -5.69 10.55 -17.15
CA LYS A 258 -6.31 10.65 -18.47
C LYS A 258 -5.22 11.08 -19.45
N GLU A 259 -4.94 10.27 -20.46
CA GLU A 259 -4.08 10.73 -21.54
C GLU A 259 -4.80 11.86 -22.31
N PRO A 260 -4.08 12.89 -22.77
CA PRO A 260 -4.65 13.85 -23.70
C PRO A 260 -5.16 13.08 -24.92
N VAL A 261 -6.37 13.41 -25.38
CA VAL A 261 -6.93 12.82 -26.62
C VAL A 261 -5.87 12.98 -27.71
N PRO A 262 -5.47 11.89 -28.40
CA PRO A 262 -4.42 11.97 -29.38
C PRO A 262 -4.80 12.99 -30.46
N VAL A 263 -3.97 14.01 -30.61
CA VAL A 263 -3.93 14.84 -31.83
C VAL A 263 -3.63 13.90 -33.00
N GLU A 264 -4.26 14.10 -34.16
CA GLU A 264 -4.16 13.24 -35.35
C GLU A 264 -2.73 12.70 -35.55
N GLY A 265 -2.58 11.36 -35.53
CA GLY A 265 -1.29 10.65 -35.54
C GLY A 265 -0.82 10.08 -34.19
N GLY A 266 -1.67 10.07 -33.16
CA GLY A 266 -1.30 9.61 -31.82
C GLY A 266 -1.03 8.11 -31.66
N LEU A 267 -0.42 7.78 -30.51
CA LEU A 267 -0.05 6.42 -30.11
C LEU A 267 -1.28 5.48 -30.14
N PRO A 268 -1.09 4.19 -30.45
CA PRO A 268 -2.18 3.21 -30.41
C PRO A 268 -2.82 3.19 -29.01
N PRO A 269 -4.12 2.85 -28.91
CA PRO A 269 -4.79 2.74 -27.62
C PRO A 269 -4.02 1.78 -26.70
N SER A 270 -4.02 2.09 -25.41
CA SER A 270 -3.39 1.21 -24.42
C SER A 270 -4.05 -0.17 -24.49
N PRO A 271 -3.28 -1.28 -24.48
CA PRO A 271 -3.87 -2.61 -24.45
C PRO A 271 -4.68 -2.76 -23.15
N PRO A 272 -5.65 -3.69 -23.10
CA PRO A 272 -6.39 -3.95 -21.87
C PRO A 272 -5.45 -4.32 -20.71
N LEU A 273 -5.61 -3.64 -19.57
CA LEU A 273 -4.85 -3.97 -18.37
C LEU A 273 -5.44 -5.18 -17.66
N ALA A 274 -4.64 -6.23 -17.47
CA ALA A 274 -5.01 -7.42 -16.72
C ALA A 274 -4.57 -7.29 -15.25
N LEU A 275 -5.28 -6.47 -14.46
CA LEU A 275 -4.94 -6.25 -13.06
C LEU A 275 -5.09 -7.52 -12.22
N HIS A 276 -4.04 -7.91 -11.52
CA HIS A 276 -4.04 -8.96 -10.51
C HIS A 276 -3.44 -8.43 -9.20
N CYS A 277 -3.76 -9.05 -8.06
CA CYS A 277 -3.17 -8.71 -6.77
C CYS A 277 -2.68 -9.97 -6.05
N LYS A 278 -1.46 -9.91 -5.51
CA LYS A 278 -0.94 -10.94 -4.60
C LYS A 278 -0.58 -10.32 -3.26
N THR A 279 -1.09 -10.91 -2.18
CA THR A 279 -0.76 -10.51 -0.82
C THR A 279 0.28 -11.46 -0.23
N PHE A 280 1.36 -10.91 0.32
CA PHE A 280 2.40 -11.63 1.02
C PHE A 280 2.32 -11.30 2.51
N MET A 281 1.98 -12.31 3.31
CA MET A 281 2.06 -12.23 4.77
C MET A 281 3.46 -12.63 5.23
N PRO A 282 4.01 -12.00 6.29
CA PRO A 282 5.21 -12.50 6.94
C PRO A 282 4.91 -13.88 7.55
N LEU A 283 5.84 -14.84 7.44
CA LEU A 283 5.60 -16.19 7.97
C LEU A 283 5.76 -16.19 9.50
N GLN A 284 4.94 -17.00 10.16
CA GLN A 284 4.99 -17.18 11.61
C GLN A 284 6.21 -18.02 12.00
N LEU A 285 6.98 -17.54 12.99
CA LEU A 285 8.22 -18.15 13.47
C LEU A 285 8.06 -18.94 14.77
N THR A 286 7.03 -18.64 15.55
CA THR A 286 6.78 -19.31 16.83
C THR A 286 5.32 -19.72 16.97
N ARG A 287 5.08 -20.86 17.62
CA ARG A 287 3.75 -21.35 18.00
C ARG A 287 3.73 -21.56 19.50
N GLY A 288 2.66 -21.16 20.18
CA GLY A 288 2.60 -21.26 21.64
C GLY A 288 1.43 -20.52 22.27
N ILE A 289 1.50 -20.36 23.59
CA ILE A 289 0.52 -19.61 24.41
C ILE A 289 0.72 -18.09 24.26
N PHE A 290 1.93 -17.66 23.90
CA PHE A 290 2.28 -16.26 23.69
C PHE A 290 1.93 -15.79 22.27
N VAL A 291 1.96 -14.46 22.09
CA VAL A 291 1.78 -13.86 20.77
C VAL A 291 2.88 -14.37 19.82
N PRO A 292 2.51 -14.91 18.64
CA PRO A 292 3.47 -15.42 17.68
C PRO A 292 4.43 -14.33 17.19
N GLU A 293 5.67 -14.73 17.00
CA GLU A 293 6.67 -13.97 16.27
C GLU A 293 6.48 -14.21 14.77
N PHE A 294 6.83 -13.21 13.97
CA PHE A 294 6.74 -13.26 12.52
C PHE A 294 8.07 -12.87 11.90
N GLU A 295 8.27 -13.30 10.65
CA GLU A 295 9.39 -12.86 9.81
C GLU A 295 9.56 -11.34 9.83
N SER A 296 10.82 -10.92 9.71
CA SER A 296 11.16 -9.53 9.45
C SER A 296 10.67 -9.07 8.09
N LEU A 297 10.62 -7.76 7.91
CA LEU A 297 10.34 -7.15 6.63
C LEU A 297 11.34 -7.61 5.57
N SER A 298 12.64 -7.65 5.90
CA SER A 298 13.68 -8.13 4.98
C SER A 298 13.50 -9.60 4.58
N ALA A 299 13.08 -10.48 5.49
CA ALA A 299 12.79 -11.87 5.15
C ALA A 299 11.55 -12.00 4.27
N THR A 300 10.48 -11.26 4.59
CA THR A 300 9.26 -11.19 3.76
C THR A 300 9.58 -10.69 2.36
N LYS A 301 10.35 -9.60 2.26
CA LYS A 301 10.85 -9.01 1.01
C LYS A 301 11.55 -10.06 0.16
N LYS A 302 12.52 -10.81 0.70
CA LYS A 302 13.24 -11.87 -0.04
C LYS A 302 12.29 -12.90 -0.67
N ARG A 303 11.21 -13.28 0.02
CA ARG A 303 10.19 -14.18 -0.55
C ARG A 303 9.39 -13.51 -1.66
N VAL A 304 9.04 -12.23 -1.52
CA VAL A 304 8.40 -11.46 -2.61
C VAL A 304 9.33 -11.43 -3.84
N GLU A 305 10.60 -11.07 -3.65
CA GLU A 305 11.59 -10.99 -4.73
C GLU A 305 11.77 -12.33 -5.44
N ALA A 306 11.86 -13.42 -4.69
CA ALA A 306 11.97 -14.76 -5.26
C ALA A 306 10.71 -15.16 -6.04
N TRP A 307 9.51 -14.83 -5.54
CA TRP A 307 8.26 -15.11 -6.24
C TRP A 307 8.18 -14.33 -7.55
N ILE A 308 8.51 -13.04 -7.53
CA ILE A 308 8.53 -12.18 -8.73
C ILE A 308 9.54 -12.71 -9.74
N ARG A 309 10.73 -13.11 -9.29
CA ARG A 309 11.77 -13.69 -10.16
C ARG A 309 11.34 -15.01 -10.79
N ALA A 310 10.75 -15.91 -10.02
CA ALA A 310 10.32 -17.23 -10.50
C ALA A 310 9.15 -17.15 -11.48
N THR A 311 8.26 -16.17 -11.31
CA THR A 311 7.08 -15.98 -12.18
C THR A 311 7.34 -15.04 -13.36
N GLY A 312 8.42 -14.26 -13.34
CA GLY A 312 8.62 -13.17 -14.29
C GLY A 312 7.57 -12.06 -14.16
N ALA A 313 6.91 -11.93 -13.00
CA ALA A 313 5.74 -11.09 -12.87
C ALA A 313 6.03 -9.60 -13.08
N ARG A 314 5.11 -8.94 -13.77
CA ARG A 314 5.18 -7.52 -14.10
C ARG A 314 4.49 -6.71 -13.01
N VAL A 315 5.28 -6.01 -12.22
CA VAL A 315 4.78 -5.20 -11.10
C VAL A 315 4.26 -3.86 -11.61
N LEU A 316 3.01 -3.57 -11.28
CA LEU A 316 2.35 -2.28 -11.49
C LEU A 316 2.55 -1.36 -10.29
N SER A 317 2.28 -1.87 -9.09
CA SER A 317 2.39 -1.13 -7.84
C SER A 317 2.57 -2.08 -6.64
N CYS A 318 3.06 -1.56 -5.52
CA CYS A 318 3.09 -2.25 -4.25
C CYS A 318 2.65 -1.32 -3.10
N GLU A 319 2.07 -1.90 -2.05
CA GLU A 319 1.74 -1.21 -0.80
C GLU A 319 2.06 -2.08 0.42
N THR A 320 2.33 -1.43 1.54
CA THR A 320 2.46 -2.03 2.88
C THR A 320 1.17 -1.77 3.66
N VAL A 321 0.44 -2.83 4.01
CA VAL A 321 -0.90 -2.73 4.62
C VAL A 321 -0.86 -3.22 6.06
N ALA A 322 -1.34 -2.41 6.99
CA ALA A 322 -1.58 -2.84 8.38
C ALA A 322 -2.91 -3.60 8.47
N MET A 323 -2.89 -4.75 9.12
CA MET A 323 -4.06 -5.60 9.35
C MET A 323 -4.14 -6.03 10.81
N ARG A 324 -5.35 -6.16 11.36
CA ARG A 324 -5.54 -6.69 12.72
C ARG A 324 -5.23 -8.19 12.72
N LEU A 325 -4.49 -8.66 13.71
CA LEU A 325 -4.06 -10.05 13.79
C LEU A 325 -5.11 -10.94 14.48
N PHE A 326 -5.75 -10.46 15.56
CA PHE A 326 -6.65 -11.27 16.39
C PHE A 326 -8.05 -10.67 16.59
N THR A 327 -8.28 -9.46 16.09
CA THR A 327 -9.54 -8.73 16.25
C THR A 327 -10.11 -8.32 14.89
N GLY A 328 -11.30 -7.71 14.90
CA GLY A 328 -11.95 -7.24 13.68
C GLY A 328 -12.47 -8.39 12.80
N GLY A 329 -12.66 -8.09 11.52
CA GLY A 329 -13.04 -9.10 10.53
C GLY A 329 -11.87 -9.95 10.08
N GLU A 330 -10.64 -9.49 10.26
CA GLU A 330 -9.41 -10.22 9.92
C GLU A 330 -9.24 -11.47 10.77
N ALA A 331 -9.69 -11.46 12.03
CA ALA A 331 -9.72 -12.65 12.88
C ALA A 331 -10.52 -13.82 12.29
N HIS A 332 -11.45 -13.53 11.36
CA HIS A 332 -12.34 -14.54 10.76
C HIS A 332 -11.99 -14.81 9.29
N ALA A 333 -11.75 -13.75 8.51
CA ALA A 333 -11.54 -13.82 7.07
C ALA A 333 -10.08 -13.53 6.64
N GLY A 334 -9.17 -13.29 7.59
CA GLY A 334 -7.77 -13.02 7.33
C GLY A 334 -7.56 -11.85 6.35
N ILE A 335 -6.66 -12.06 5.39
CA ILE A 335 -6.31 -11.08 4.34
C ILE A 335 -7.46 -10.74 3.38
N GLU A 336 -8.47 -11.61 3.31
CA GLU A 336 -9.66 -11.45 2.48
C GLU A 336 -10.74 -10.59 3.15
N SER A 337 -10.52 -10.15 4.39
CA SER A 337 -11.49 -9.35 5.10
C SER A 337 -11.67 -7.97 4.47
N SER A 338 -12.88 -7.70 4.00
CA SER A 338 -13.29 -6.39 3.48
C SER A 338 -14.02 -5.53 4.53
N PHE A 339 -14.34 -6.10 5.69
CA PHE A 339 -15.03 -5.41 6.78
C PHE A 339 -14.28 -5.64 8.08
N THR A 340 -13.92 -4.57 8.76
CA THR A 340 -13.21 -4.63 10.04
C THR A 340 -13.82 -3.67 11.05
N TYR A 341 -13.46 -3.83 12.31
CA TYR A 341 -13.97 -2.99 13.38
C TYR A 341 -12.97 -2.89 14.52
N ASN A 342 -12.91 -1.71 15.12
CA ASN A 342 -12.22 -1.44 16.38
C ASN A 342 -13.24 -1.48 17.51
N ASN A 343 -12.93 -2.16 18.63
CA ASN A 343 -13.80 -2.26 19.82
C ASN A 343 -13.65 -1.11 20.82
N GLY A 344 -13.05 0.01 20.43
CA GLY A 344 -13.09 1.28 21.16
C GLY A 344 -12.12 1.38 22.34
N ASN A 345 -11.83 0.29 23.06
CA ASN A 345 -10.96 0.25 24.25
C ASN A 345 -10.09 -1.03 24.37
N ARG A 346 -9.96 -1.83 23.31
CA ARG A 346 -9.11 -3.03 23.35
C ARG A 346 -7.77 -2.73 22.75
N SER A 347 -6.72 -3.19 23.41
CA SER A 347 -5.42 -3.21 22.80
C SER A 347 -5.41 -4.16 21.60
N GLU A 348 -4.85 -3.72 20.48
CA GLU A 348 -4.91 -4.42 19.20
C GLU A 348 -3.51 -4.87 18.76
N TYR A 349 -3.42 -6.11 18.31
CA TYR A 349 -2.23 -6.61 17.63
C TYR A 349 -2.40 -6.42 16.14
N TRP A 350 -1.40 -5.82 15.52
CA TRP A 350 -1.35 -5.52 14.11
C TRP A 350 -0.20 -6.25 13.44
N ILE A 351 -0.41 -6.61 12.19
CA ILE A 351 0.56 -7.23 11.30
C ILE A 351 0.61 -6.44 9.99
N PHE A 352 1.80 -6.21 9.47
CA PHE A 352 1.99 -5.65 8.14
C PHE A 352 2.01 -6.78 7.11
N VAL A 353 1.32 -6.56 5.99
CA VAL A 353 1.38 -7.43 4.81
C VAL A 353 1.82 -6.60 3.60
N LEU A 354 2.45 -7.24 2.63
CA LEU A 354 2.83 -6.58 1.38
C LEU A 354 1.83 -6.97 0.29
N ARG A 355 1.17 -6.01 -0.36
CA ARG A 355 0.34 -6.28 -1.53
C ARG A 355 1.05 -5.83 -2.78
N VAL A 356 1.10 -6.72 -3.77
CA VAL A 356 1.72 -6.48 -5.07
C VAL A 356 0.64 -6.54 -6.14
N TYR A 357 0.44 -5.42 -6.84
CA TYR A 357 -0.45 -5.31 -7.99
C TYR A 357 0.34 -5.59 -9.27
N LEU A 358 -0.21 -6.45 -10.11
CA LEU A 358 0.48 -7.06 -11.25
C LEU A 358 -0.32 -6.88 -12.54
N ASP A 359 0.38 -6.85 -13.68
CA ASP A 359 -0.22 -6.91 -15.01
C ASP A 359 -0.06 -8.30 -15.62
N GLY A 360 -1.12 -9.11 -15.50
CA GLY A 360 -1.20 -10.48 -15.98
C GLY A 360 -1.60 -11.46 -14.89
N SER A 361 -1.79 -12.70 -15.30
CA SER A 361 -2.07 -13.83 -14.40
C SER A 361 -0.84 -14.71 -14.27
N TYR A 362 -0.51 -15.10 -13.05
CA TYR A 362 0.70 -15.86 -12.74
C TYR A 362 0.35 -17.07 -11.90
N GLN A 363 0.99 -18.21 -12.20
CA GLN A 363 0.87 -19.42 -11.39
C GLN A 363 1.83 -19.36 -10.21
N GLU A 364 1.46 -20.00 -9.10
CA GLU A 364 2.37 -20.14 -7.97
C GLU A 364 3.59 -20.99 -8.37
N PRO A 365 4.83 -20.51 -8.14
CA PRO A 365 6.01 -21.31 -8.38
C PRO A 365 6.05 -22.55 -7.48
N PRO A 366 6.70 -23.64 -7.92
CA PRO A 366 7.01 -24.78 -7.07
C PRO A 366 7.79 -24.36 -5.81
N GLN A 367 7.62 -25.07 -4.70
CA GLN A 367 8.25 -24.70 -3.43
C GLN A 367 9.79 -24.80 -3.50
N GLU A 368 10.32 -25.65 -4.39
CA GLU A 368 11.76 -25.91 -4.56
C GLU A 368 12.52 -24.70 -5.13
N VAL A 369 11.83 -23.81 -5.85
CA VAL A 369 12.42 -22.57 -6.39
C VAL A 369 12.19 -21.36 -5.48
N MET A 370 11.45 -21.55 -4.38
CA MET A 370 11.17 -20.52 -3.38
C MET A 370 12.15 -20.64 -2.20
N PRO A 371 12.43 -19.53 -1.47
CA PRO A 371 13.17 -19.63 -0.22
C PRO A 371 12.46 -20.60 0.73
N PRO A 372 13.20 -21.49 1.43
CA PRO A 372 12.58 -22.44 2.34
C PRO A 372 11.80 -21.69 3.42
N PRO A 373 10.60 -22.16 3.80
CA PRO A 373 9.89 -21.58 4.92
C PRO A 373 10.74 -21.72 6.20
N PRO A 374 10.67 -20.74 7.11
CA PRO A 374 11.39 -20.83 8.37
C PRO A 374 10.84 -21.97 9.23
N GLU A 375 11.70 -22.60 10.02
CA GLU A 375 11.26 -23.56 11.03
C GLU A 375 10.41 -22.87 12.09
N VAL A 376 9.23 -23.42 12.36
CA VAL A 376 8.35 -22.92 13.40
C VAL A 376 8.79 -23.50 14.74
N ARG A 377 9.12 -22.64 15.69
CA ARG A 377 9.55 -23.03 17.04
C ARG A 377 8.35 -23.11 17.98
N ASP A 378 8.18 -24.22 18.68
CA ASP A 378 7.21 -24.31 19.77
C ASP A 378 7.75 -23.61 21.01
N VAL A 379 6.99 -22.66 21.55
CA VAL A 379 7.36 -21.84 22.71
C VAL A 379 6.29 -21.98 23.79
N GLY A 380 6.69 -22.43 24.99
CA GLY A 380 5.79 -22.52 26.15
C GLY A 380 5.06 -23.87 26.33
N CYS A 381 5.42 -24.91 25.56
CA CYS A 381 5.04 -26.28 25.91
C CYS A 381 5.92 -26.75 27.06
N CYS A 382 5.43 -26.68 28.30
CA CYS A 382 6.02 -27.45 29.38
C CYS A 382 5.88 -28.93 29.01
N ALA A 383 7.00 -29.63 28.79
CA ALA A 383 7.01 -31.07 28.92
C ALA A 383 6.69 -31.37 30.38
N ILE A 384 5.46 -31.78 30.67
CA ILE A 384 5.16 -32.47 31.91
C ILE A 384 5.84 -33.82 31.76
N LEU A 385 7.06 -33.94 32.30
CA LEU A 385 7.74 -35.22 32.52
C LEU A 385 7.11 -35.93 33.73
#